data_AF-A0A5C1AK40-F1
#
_entry.id   AF-A0A5C1AK40-F1
#
_cell.length_a   1.000
_cell.length_b   1.000
_cell.length_c   1.000
_cell.angle_alpha   90.00
_cell.angle_beta   90.00
_cell.angle_gamma   90.00
#
_symmetry.space_group_name_H-M   'P 1'
#
loop_
_entity.id
_entity.type
_entity.pdbx_description
1 polymer ?
#
loop_
_entity_poly.entity_id
_entity_poly.type
_entity_poly.pdbx_seq_one_letter_code
_entity_poly.pdbx_strand_id
1 'polypeptide(L)'
;MAPVVPVDRSAALHQPTAPPKFRHTRWFLIAFYALAVGLGVRSIRPSDPSAFDLVGPLLFAVCLGWWGIVDARRRRQPIPLLSRPWFFLAAGIVVPMYVVYSRGWRGVGWIVLNAALWFTLSSVVMYAGWLMIHGEAGWRALGL
;
A
#
# COMPACT_ATOMS: atom_id res chain seq x y z
N MET A 1 -64.58 -14.12 13.86
CA MET A 1 -63.30 -14.75 13.44
C MET A 1 -62.76 -13.97 12.26
N ALA A 2 -61.66 -13.24 12.44
CA ALA A 2 -61.04 -12.48 11.35
C ALA A 2 -60.09 -13.38 10.54
N PRO A 3 -60.01 -13.25 9.20
CA PRO A 3 -59.13 -14.04 8.37
C PRO A 3 -57.66 -13.66 8.61
N VAL A 4 -56.82 -14.66 8.84
CA VAL A 4 -55.36 -14.52 8.94
C VAL A 4 -54.80 -14.33 7.53
N VAL A 5 -54.37 -13.12 7.21
CA VAL A 5 -53.68 -12.83 5.94
C VAL A 5 -52.27 -13.44 6.01
N PRO A 6 -51.86 -14.29 5.04
CA PRO A 6 -50.52 -14.83 5.01
C PRO A 6 -49.50 -13.72 4.74
N VAL A 7 -48.60 -13.50 5.70
CA VAL A 7 -47.47 -12.58 5.54
C VAL A 7 -46.52 -13.19 4.51
N ASP A 8 -46.47 -12.58 3.33
CA ASP A 8 -45.56 -12.96 2.26
C ASP A 8 -44.10 -12.73 2.70
N ARG A 9 -43.41 -13.82 3.07
CA ARG A 9 -42.01 -13.82 3.52
C ARG A 9 -41.01 -13.65 2.36
N SER A 10 -41.48 -13.56 1.12
CA SER A 10 -40.64 -13.50 -0.09
C SER A 10 -39.88 -12.18 -0.24
N ALA A 11 -40.30 -11.12 0.45
CA ALA A 11 -39.65 -9.81 0.41
C ALA A 11 -38.32 -9.71 1.20
N ALA A 12 -37.91 -10.77 1.92
CA ALA A 12 -36.76 -10.73 2.83
C ALA A 12 -35.40 -11.11 2.22
N LEU A 13 -35.30 -11.40 0.92
CA LEU A 13 -34.08 -12.00 0.32
C LEU A 13 -33.22 -11.07 -0.55
N HIS A 14 -33.53 -9.78 -0.66
CA HIS A 14 -32.51 -8.81 -1.09
C HIS A 14 -31.60 -8.48 0.09
N GLN A 15 -30.77 -9.44 0.49
CA GLN A 15 -29.60 -9.13 1.30
C GLN A 15 -28.74 -8.16 0.47
N PRO A 16 -28.50 -6.92 0.92
CA PRO A 16 -27.54 -6.05 0.27
C PRO A 16 -26.20 -6.78 0.30
N THR A 17 -25.69 -7.11 -0.88
CA THR A 17 -24.39 -7.74 -1.08
C THR A 17 -23.36 -6.94 -0.29
N ALA A 18 -22.83 -7.55 0.77
CA ALA A 18 -21.94 -6.87 1.70
C ALA A 18 -20.80 -6.21 0.91
N PRO A 19 -20.50 -4.91 1.14
CA PRO A 19 -19.52 -4.21 0.34
C PRO A 19 -18.16 -4.92 0.42
N PRO A 20 -17.43 -5.04 -0.71
CA PRO A 20 -16.18 -5.77 -0.77
C PRO A 20 -15.17 -5.22 0.26
N LYS A 21 -14.84 -6.07 1.25
CA LYS A 21 -14.13 -5.69 2.48
C LYS A 21 -12.70 -5.16 2.27
N PHE A 22 -12.10 -5.34 1.07
CA PHE A 22 -10.66 -5.12 0.85
C PHE A 22 -10.27 -4.16 -0.30
N ARG A 23 -11.20 -3.41 -0.90
CA ARG A 23 -10.88 -2.53 -2.05
C ARG A 23 -9.81 -1.46 -1.76
N HIS A 24 -9.87 -0.83 -0.59
CA HIS A 24 -8.93 0.23 -0.20
C HIS A 24 -7.49 -0.28 -0.06
N THR A 25 -7.30 -1.46 0.54
CA THR A 25 -5.98 -2.11 0.64
C THR A 25 -5.44 -2.49 -0.73
N ARG A 26 -6.29 -2.97 -1.65
CA ARG A 26 -5.85 -3.28 -3.02
C ARG A 26 -5.32 -2.05 -3.74
N TRP A 27 -6.05 -0.93 -3.70
CA TRP A 27 -5.60 0.33 -4.31
C TRP A 27 -4.33 0.87 -3.65
N PHE A 28 -4.23 0.76 -2.33
CA PHE A 28 -3.00 1.08 -1.62
C PHE A 28 -1.83 0.23 -2.13
N LEU A 29 -1.97 -1.09 -2.19
CA LEU A 29 -0.90 -1.98 -2.65
C LEU A 29 -0.47 -1.67 -4.09
N ILE A 30 -1.41 -1.34 -4.98
CA ILE A 30 -1.09 -0.93 -6.35
C ILE A 30 -0.26 0.35 -6.34
N ALA A 31 -0.70 1.39 -5.64
CA ALA A 31 0.03 2.66 -5.56
C ALA A 31 1.38 2.51 -4.85
N PHE A 32 1.42 1.68 -3.81
CA PHE A 32 2.60 1.27 -3.08
C PHE A 32 3.60 0.64 -4.08
N TYR A 33 3.30 -0.49 -4.70
CA TYR A 33 4.24 -1.13 -5.62
C TYR A 33 4.58 -0.30 -6.88
N ALA A 34 3.70 0.58 -7.33
CA ALA A 34 4.02 1.53 -8.40
C ALA A 34 5.15 2.49 -8.01
N LEU A 35 5.16 2.97 -6.76
CA LEU A 35 6.26 3.78 -6.23
C LEU A 35 7.56 2.98 -6.10
N ALA A 36 7.49 1.68 -5.77
CA ALA A 36 8.66 0.80 -5.77
C ALA A 36 9.29 0.69 -7.18
N VAL A 37 8.46 0.54 -8.21
CA VAL A 37 8.91 0.56 -9.61
C VAL A 37 9.54 1.92 -9.95
N GLY A 38 8.88 3.03 -9.58
CA GLY A 38 9.42 4.37 -9.80
C GLY A 38 10.79 4.58 -9.14
N LEU A 39 10.96 4.09 -7.91
CA LEU A 39 12.24 4.11 -7.21
C LEU A 39 13.30 3.27 -7.95
N GLY A 40 12.95 2.05 -8.37
CA GLY A 40 13.85 1.21 -9.16
C GLY A 40 14.30 1.87 -10.46
N VAL A 41 13.39 2.53 -11.18
CA VAL A 41 13.71 3.30 -12.40
C VAL A 41 14.63 4.48 -12.06
N ARG A 42 14.34 5.23 -10.99
CA ARG A 42 15.17 6.34 -10.53
C ARG A 42 16.60 5.89 -10.17
N SER A 43 16.74 4.70 -9.60
CA SER A 43 18.03 4.12 -9.21
C SER A 43 18.92 3.70 -10.37
N ILE A 44 18.41 3.68 -11.62
CA ILE A 44 19.22 3.39 -12.81
C ILE A 44 20.28 4.48 -13.04
N ARG A 45 19.97 5.74 -12.70
CA ARG A 45 20.87 6.90 -12.88
C ARG A 45 20.99 7.70 -11.57
N PRO A 46 21.69 7.18 -10.55
CA PRO A 46 21.71 7.81 -9.22
C PRO A 46 22.24 9.25 -9.25
N SER A 47 23.16 9.55 -10.17
CA SER A 47 23.84 10.83 -10.29
C SER A 47 22.98 11.98 -10.82
N ASP A 48 21.92 11.68 -11.58
CA ASP A 48 21.09 12.71 -12.21
C ASP A 48 20.02 13.19 -11.22
N PRO A 49 19.94 14.50 -10.91
CA PRO A 49 18.87 15.01 -10.05
C PRO A 49 17.51 14.79 -10.72
N SER A 50 16.56 14.24 -9.97
CA SER A 50 15.20 13.98 -10.47
C SER A 50 14.17 14.62 -9.57
N ALA A 51 13.08 15.13 -10.14
CA ALA A 51 11.92 15.57 -9.37
C ALA A 51 11.37 14.44 -8.47
N PHE A 52 11.60 13.17 -8.83
CA PHE A 52 11.21 12.02 -8.03
C PHE A 52 11.93 11.95 -6.67
N ASP A 53 13.10 12.55 -6.52
CA ASP A 53 13.83 12.57 -5.25
C ASP A 53 13.09 13.39 -4.18
N LEU A 54 12.34 14.41 -4.63
CA LEU A 54 11.50 15.24 -3.77
C LEU A 54 10.06 14.71 -3.69
N VAL A 55 9.50 14.34 -4.83
CA VAL A 55 8.08 13.95 -4.94
C VAL A 55 7.85 12.51 -4.47
N GLY A 56 8.82 11.61 -4.63
CA GLY A 56 8.72 10.19 -4.24
C GLY A 56 8.42 10.00 -2.75
N PRO A 57 9.21 10.57 -1.83
CA PRO A 57 8.91 10.52 -0.40
C PRO A 57 7.56 11.14 -0.03
N LEU A 58 7.16 12.23 -0.71
CA LEU A 58 5.87 12.86 -0.50
C LEU A 58 4.71 11.95 -0.94
N LEU A 59 4.79 11.34 -2.13
CA LEU A 59 3.80 10.38 -2.62
C LEU A 59 3.72 9.16 -1.71
N PHE A 60 4.86 8.69 -1.21
CA PHE A 60 4.92 7.58 -0.26
C PHE A 60 4.20 7.93 1.06
N ALA A 61 4.48 9.10 1.62
CA ALA A 61 3.82 9.61 2.81
C ALA A 61 2.31 9.79 2.63
N VAL A 62 1.87 10.33 1.48
CA VAL A 62 0.45 10.46 1.13
C VAL A 62 -0.21 9.09 1.00
N CYS A 63 0.45 8.14 0.32
CA CYS A 63 -0.05 6.78 0.11
C CYS A 63 -0.27 6.04 1.44
N LEU A 64 0.75 6.04 2.32
CA LEU A 64 0.68 5.44 3.65
C LEU A 64 -0.33 6.16 4.54
N GLY A 65 -0.28 7.50 4.58
CA GLY A 65 -1.15 8.32 5.40
C GLY A 65 -2.63 8.12 5.07
N TRP A 66 -2.97 8.19 3.78
CA TRP A 66 -4.32 7.94 3.30
C TRP A 66 -4.79 6.53 3.65
N TRP A 67 -3.98 5.51 3.37
CA TRP A 67 -4.34 4.13 3.66
C TRP A 67 -4.55 3.89 5.16
N GLY A 68 -3.64 4.38 6.00
CA GLY A 68 -3.73 4.26 7.45
C GLY A 68 -5.01 4.89 8.00
N ILE A 69 -5.39 6.08 7.52
CA ILE A 69 -6.65 6.74 7.92
C ILE A 69 -7.87 5.91 7.49
N VAL A 70 -7.88 5.40 6.27
CA VAL A 70 -9.02 4.62 5.75
C VAL A 70 -9.14 3.26 6.47
N ASP A 71 -8.03 2.56 6.73
CA ASP A 71 -8.01 1.29 7.46
C ASP A 71 -8.45 1.50 8.92
N ALA A 72 -7.93 2.53 9.59
CA ALA A 72 -8.31 2.88 10.97
C ALA A 72 -9.81 3.18 11.12
N ARG A 73 -10.37 3.96 10.18
CA ARG A 73 -11.83 4.23 10.14
C ARG A 73 -12.63 2.95 9.94
N ARG A 74 -12.20 2.07 9.04
CA ARG A 74 -12.89 0.80 8.77
C ARG A 74 -12.83 -0.16 9.96
N ARG A 75 -11.77 -0.11 10.76
CA ARG A 75 -11.59 -0.93 11.97
C ARG A 75 -12.20 -0.33 13.24
N ARG A 76 -12.87 0.83 13.14
CA ARG A 76 -13.46 1.57 14.28
C ARG A 76 -12.43 1.91 15.38
N GLN A 77 -11.16 2.09 15.00
CA GLN A 77 -10.09 2.58 15.88
C GLN A 77 -9.63 3.95 15.35
N PRO A 78 -10.41 5.03 15.55
CA PRO A 78 -10.13 6.31 14.93
C PRO A 78 -8.84 6.93 15.48
N ILE A 79 -7.97 7.35 14.56
CA ILE A 79 -6.79 8.16 14.88
C ILE A 79 -7.28 9.55 15.33
N PRO A 80 -6.79 10.09 16.47
CA PRO A 80 -7.21 11.41 16.96
C PRO A 80 -7.00 12.50 15.90
N LEU A 81 -8.03 13.34 15.72
CA LEU A 81 -8.06 14.37 14.67
C LEU A 81 -6.88 15.35 14.72
N LEU A 82 -6.39 15.67 15.92
CA LEU A 82 -5.26 16.59 16.14
C LEU A 82 -3.92 16.05 15.61
N SER A 83 -3.77 14.73 15.48
CA SER A 83 -2.51 14.12 15.01
C SER A 83 -2.46 13.95 13.49
N ARG A 84 -3.48 14.40 12.74
CA ARG A 84 -3.57 14.20 11.28
C ARG A 84 -2.42 14.81 10.47
N PRO A 85 -1.94 16.05 10.72
CA PRO A 85 -0.81 16.61 9.97
C PRO A 85 0.48 15.83 10.23
N TRP A 86 0.73 15.51 11.51
CA TRP A 86 1.86 14.72 11.95
C TRP A 86 1.83 13.29 11.41
N PHE A 87 0.63 12.74 11.20
CA PHE A 87 0.45 11.42 10.61
C PHE A 87 0.99 11.33 9.18
N PHE A 88 0.91 12.41 8.39
CA PHE A 88 1.49 12.45 7.05
C PHE A 88 3.00 12.64 7.09
N LEU A 89 3.50 13.57 7.91
CA LEU A 89 4.94 13.82 8.03
C LEU A 89 5.71 12.60 8.57
N ALA A 90 5.12 11.89 9.53
CA ALA A 90 5.70 10.70 10.13
C ALA A 90 5.04 9.41 9.60
N ALA A 91 4.38 9.44 8.44
CA ALA A 91 3.62 8.30 7.91
C ALA A 91 4.47 7.03 7.80
N GLY A 92 5.74 7.17 7.40
CA GLY A 92 6.69 6.05 7.29
C GLY A 92 6.93 5.31 8.60
N ILE A 93 6.68 5.94 9.75
CA ILE A 93 6.91 5.37 11.09
C ILE A 93 5.57 5.06 11.78
N VAL A 94 4.63 6.01 11.74
CA VAL A 94 3.35 5.91 12.44
C VAL A 94 2.46 4.83 11.83
N VAL A 95 2.46 4.66 10.50
CA VAL A 95 1.62 3.64 9.85
C VAL A 95 2.08 2.23 10.20
N PRO A 96 3.38 1.88 10.14
CA PRO A 96 3.87 0.60 10.66
C PRO A 96 3.50 0.39 12.13
N MET A 97 3.71 1.38 13.01
CA MET A 97 3.34 1.27 14.42
C MET A 97 1.84 1.00 14.61
N TYR A 98 0.98 1.70 13.87
CA TYR A 98 -0.46 1.45 13.87
C TYR A 98 -0.80 0.03 13.42
N VAL A 99 -0.12 -0.50 12.40
CA VAL A 99 -0.36 -1.86 11.90
C VAL A 99 0.06 -2.90 12.94
N VAL A 100 1.17 -2.70 13.63
CA VAL A 100 1.59 -3.55 14.76
C VAL A 100 0.57 -3.47 15.90
N TYR A 101 0.14 -2.27 16.28
CA TYR A 101 -0.85 -2.07 17.34
C TYR A 101 -2.19 -2.74 17.02
N SER A 102 -2.71 -2.55 15.80
CA SER A 102 -4.04 -3.03 15.41
C SER A 102 -4.10 -4.52 15.03
N ARG A 103 -2.96 -5.16 14.71
CA ARG A 103 -2.89 -6.55 14.22
C ARG A 103 -1.93 -7.46 14.99
N GLY A 104 -1.22 -6.94 15.99
CA GLY A 104 -0.21 -7.68 16.77
C GLY A 104 0.92 -8.25 15.90
N TRP A 105 1.38 -9.46 16.23
CA TRP A 105 2.45 -10.17 15.50
C TRP A 105 2.16 -10.40 14.01
N ARG A 106 0.89 -10.57 13.62
CA ARG A 106 0.51 -10.66 12.21
C ARG A 106 0.74 -9.35 11.46
N GLY A 107 0.65 -8.21 12.15
CA GLY A 107 1.00 -6.90 11.61
C GLY A 107 2.48 -6.79 11.30
N VAL A 108 3.34 -7.27 12.21
CA VAL A 108 4.81 -7.30 12.01
C VAL A 108 5.15 -8.11 10.76
N GLY A 109 4.64 -9.35 10.66
CA GLY A 109 4.88 -10.19 9.47
C GLY A 109 4.40 -9.55 8.17
N TRP A 110 3.27 -8.84 8.20
CA TRP A 110 2.77 -8.10 7.03
C TRP A 110 3.67 -6.93 6.63
N ILE A 111 4.19 -6.17 7.61
CA ILE A 111 5.12 -5.06 7.34
C ILE A 111 6.42 -5.61 6.74
N VAL A 112 7.02 -6.62 7.37
CA VAL A 112 8.27 -7.22 6.91
C VAL A 112 8.12 -7.80 5.51
N LEU A 113 7.04 -8.53 5.24
CA LEU A 113 6.77 -9.08 3.92
C LEU A 113 6.66 -7.99 2.84
N ASN A 114 5.90 -6.92 3.09
CA ASN A 114 5.74 -5.86 2.10
C ASN A 114 7.00 -5.01 1.94
N ALA A 115 7.79 -4.81 3.00
CA ALA A 115 9.09 -4.16 2.91
C ALA A 115 10.07 -4.99 2.06
N ALA A 116 10.12 -6.30 2.27
CA ALA A 116 10.94 -7.21 1.49
C ALA A 116 10.51 -7.24 0.02
N LEU A 117 9.20 -7.40 -0.25
CA LEU A 117 8.66 -7.39 -1.62
C LEU A 117 8.91 -6.06 -2.33
N TRP A 118 8.76 -4.94 -1.62
CA TRP A 118 9.06 -3.62 -2.16
C TRP A 118 10.52 -3.49 -2.56
N PHE A 119 11.43 -3.86 -1.65
CA PHE A 119 12.87 -3.81 -1.89
C PHE A 119 13.24 -4.69 -3.09
N THR A 120 12.81 -5.95 -3.08
CA THR A 120 13.06 -6.90 -4.18
C THR A 120 12.54 -6.37 -5.51
N LEU A 121 11.31 -5.84 -5.56
CA LEU A 121 10.76 -5.29 -6.80
C LEU A 121 11.57 -4.09 -7.31
N SER A 122 11.91 -3.16 -6.41
CA SER A 122 12.75 -2.00 -6.73
C SER A 122 14.11 -2.44 -7.28
N SER A 123 14.76 -3.42 -6.64
CA SER A 123 16.04 -3.98 -7.10
C SER A 123 15.91 -4.66 -8.46
N VAL A 124 14.87 -5.48 -8.68
CA VAL A 124 14.64 -6.15 -9.97
C VAL A 124 14.48 -5.12 -11.09
N VAL A 125 13.70 -4.06 -10.88
CA VAL A 125 13.51 -3.00 -11.87
C VAL A 125 14.82 -2.26 -12.14
N MET A 126 15.59 -1.93 -11.10
CA MET A 126 16.89 -1.29 -11.23
C MET A 126 17.86 -2.16 -12.04
N TYR A 127 18.03 -3.44 -11.69
CA TYR A 127 18.95 -4.34 -12.39
C TYR A 127 18.50 -4.62 -13.83
N ALA A 128 17.20 -4.86 -14.05
CA ALA A 128 16.67 -5.06 -15.40
C ALA A 128 16.90 -3.82 -16.28
N GLY A 129 16.60 -2.63 -15.76
CA GLY A 129 16.85 -1.37 -16.47
C GLY A 129 18.33 -1.11 -16.72
N TRP A 130 19.19 -1.41 -15.74
CA TRP A 130 20.64 -1.28 -15.89
C TRP A 130 21.20 -2.22 -16.98
N LEU A 131 20.76 -3.48 -16.99
CA LEU A 131 21.13 -4.46 -18.01
C LEU A 131 20.65 -4.06 -19.41
N MET A 132 19.43 -3.50 -19.52
CA MET A 132 18.91 -3.01 -20.80
C MET A 132 19.74 -1.86 -21.39
N ILE A 133 20.33 -1.01 -20.54
CA ILE A 133 21.15 0.13 -20.98
C ILE A 133 22.58 -0.32 -21.33
N HIS A 134 23.17 -1.22 -20.53
CA HIS A 134 24.58 -1.60 -20.67
C HIS A 134 24.82 -2.85 -21.52
N GLY A 135 23.76 -3.62 -21.84
CA GLY A 135 23.82 -4.78 -22.72
C GLY A 135 24.89 -5.79 -22.29
N GLU A 136 25.73 -6.24 -23.23
CA GLU A 136 26.81 -7.21 -22.97
C GLU A 136 27.82 -6.74 -21.92
N ALA A 137 28.11 -5.44 -21.83
CA ALA A 137 29.01 -4.93 -20.80
C ALA A 137 28.43 -5.14 -19.39
N GLY A 138 27.11 -5.07 -19.27
CA GLY A 138 26.41 -5.35 -18.01
C GLY A 138 26.48 -6.82 -17.60
N TRP A 139 26.32 -7.74 -18.56
CA TRP A 139 26.46 -9.19 -18.31
C TRP A 139 27.88 -9.56 -17.87
N ARG A 140 28.89 -9.09 -18.61
CA ARG A 140 30.31 -9.35 -18.27
C ARG A 140 30.71 -8.82 -16.89
N ALA A 141 30.15 -7.68 -16.48
CA ALA A 141 30.39 -7.11 -15.15
C ALA A 141 29.75 -7.95 -14.01
N LEU A 142 28.72 -8.74 -14.31
CA LEU A 142 28.14 -9.72 -13.38
C LEU A 142 28.88 -11.07 -13.39
N GLY A 143 29.88 -11.24 -14.25
CA GLY A 143 30.61 -12.49 -14.43
C GLY A 143 29.82 -13.56 -15.19
N LEU A 144 28.79 -13.15 -15.94
CA LEU A 144 28.00 -13.98 -16.85
C LEU A 144 28.37 -13.66 -18.31
#